data_AF-A0AAV7PW33-F1
#
_entry.id   AF-A0AAV7PW33-F1
#
_cell.length_a   1.000
_cell.length_b   1.000
_cell.length_c   1.000
_cell.angle_alpha   90.00
_cell.angle_beta   90.00
_cell.angle_gamma   90.00
#
_symmetry.space_group_name_H-M   'P 1'
#
loop_
_entity.id
_entity.type
_entity.pdbx_description
1 polymer ?
#
loop_
_entity_poly.entity_id
_entity_poly.type
_entity_poly.pdbx_seq_one_letter_code
_entity_poly.pdbx_strand_id
1 'polypeptide(L)'
;MGIRVTSRQRYMGWPCSEPLSKGDSACISLTQRFHDGCCPRGRADVLIGRSGTTAPALSNSPALRRTSKMENMDTRLFEGEEHASLYQKYRLSLPLEMQRLVLSYLEEKKGKPFVLAADVGCGTGQTTCVLAPHFEKVVGTDISEAQIKEAKKMSSPPNVSFLVSPAEELPFEDVSVDLVIASSAAHWFNLEKFMKEANRVLKPHGCMALLTYTQHLEVHAKDCSDNLTAIYREVEDVLVPFGSVNITHVKSGYKDIFDAIPFPDKTRLANKVCPVSLPVSAFIGLIESFSMFQTFLKKDAESAKELLRKTEKRFLEALGASSSEAMVELHMQYLCVLACKPA
;
A
#
# COMPACT_ATOMS: atom_id res chain seq x y z
N MET A 1 -49.85 7.17 -23.59
CA MET A 1 -48.85 7.92 -22.81
C MET A 1 -47.58 7.09 -22.79
N GLY A 2 -46.65 7.39 -23.69
CA GLY A 2 -45.35 6.75 -23.76
C GLY A 2 -44.28 7.83 -23.67
N ILE A 3 -43.30 7.63 -22.80
CA ILE A 3 -42.10 8.46 -22.75
C ILE A 3 -40.92 7.52 -22.98
N ARG A 4 -40.48 7.46 -24.23
CA ARG A 4 -39.14 6.99 -24.62
C ARG A 4 -38.19 8.15 -24.34
N VAL A 5 -37.27 7.99 -23.38
CA VAL A 5 -36.09 8.84 -23.29
C VAL A 5 -34.96 8.13 -24.03
N THR A 6 -34.66 8.64 -25.21
CA THR A 6 -33.43 8.37 -25.94
C THR A 6 -32.34 9.29 -25.41
N SER A 7 -31.25 8.73 -24.89
CA SER A 7 -29.98 9.48 -24.80
C SER A 7 -28.83 8.57 -25.19
N ARG A 8 -28.43 8.71 -26.46
CA ARG A 8 -27.09 8.34 -26.94
C ARG A 8 -26.08 9.19 -26.18
N GLN A 9 -25.21 8.57 -25.40
CA GLN A 9 -23.99 9.22 -24.95
C GLN A 9 -22.81 8.62 -25.70
N ARG A 10 -22.09 9.52 -26.39
CA ARG A 10 -20.91 9.20 -27.19
C ARG A 10 -19.79 8.82 -26.22
N TYR A 11 -19.34 7.57 -26.30
CA TYR A 11 -18.03 7.21 -25.77
C TYR A 11 -16.98 7.88 -26.66
N MET A 12 -16.17 8.79 -26.08
CA MET A 12 -14.90 9.16 -26.68
C MET A 12 -13.95 7.98 -26.50
N GLY A 13 -13.91 7.11 -27.51
CA GLY A 13 -12.94 6.04 -27.60
C GLY A 13 -11.54 6.61 -27.74
N TRP A 14 -10.64 6.21 -26.86
CA TRP A 14 -9.21 6.30 -27.10
C TRP A 14 -8.79 5.10 -27.97
N PRO A 15 -7.94 5.31 -29.00
CA PRO A 15 -7.65 4.29 -29.99
C PRO A 15 -6.80 3.16 -29.41
N CYS A 16 -7.29 1.94 -29.62
CA CYS A 16 -6.59 0.69 -29.44
C CYS A 16 -5.54 0.57 -30.57
N SER A 17 -4.25 0.49 -30.22
CA SER A 17 -3.22 0.06 -31.17
C SER A 17 -2.95 -1.43 -31.00
N GLU A 18 -3.27 -2.17 -32.06
CA GLU A 18 -3.00 -3.60 -32.28
C GLU A 18 -1.49 -3.93 -32.36
N PRO A 19 -1.11 -5.22 -32.26
CA PRO A 19 0.21 -5.65 -31.81
C PRO A 19 1.20 -5.88 -32.96
N LEU A 20 2.50 -5.64 -32.69
CA LEU A 20 3.59 -6.06 -33.57
C LEU A 20 4.34 -7.28 -33.00
N SER A 21 4.17 -8.36 -33.74
CA SER A 21 4.95 -9.59 -33.98
C SER A 21 6.27 -9.90 -33.23
N LYS A 22 6.29 -11.14 -32.69
CA LYS A 22 7.28 -12.24 -32.81
C LYS A 22 8.74 -11.99 -33.22
N GLY A 23 9.62 -12.70 -32.48
CA GLY A 23 10.99 -13.14 -32.83
C GLY A 23 11.96 -12.78 -31.70
N ASP A 24 12.90 -13.58 -31.23
CA ASP A 24 13.27 -14.97 -31.47
C ASP A 24 14.09 -15.47 -30.26
N SER A 25 14.07 -16.79 -30.11
CA SER A 25 14.85 -17.67 -29.25
C SER A 25 16.34 -17.33 -29.07
N ALA A 26 16.89 -17.56 -27.87
CA ALA A 26 18.21 -18.19 -27.72
C ALA A 26 18.47 -18.66 -26.27
N CYS A 27 18.47 -19.98 -26.09
CA CYS A 27 19.12 -20.67 -24.98
C CYS A 27 20.62 -20.37 -24.97
N ILE A 28 21.20 -20.06 -23.80
CA ILE A 28 22.61 -20.32 -23.53
C ILE A 28 22.73 -20.98 -22.15
N SER A 29 22.98 -22.28 -22.20
CA SER A 29 23.52 -23.08 -21.12
C SER A 29 25.00 -22.72 -20.90
N LEU A 30 25.40 -22.40 -19.68
CA LEU A 30 26.80 -22.42 -19.27
C LEU A 30 26.92 -23.15 -17.93
N THR A 31 27.19 -24.45 -18.07
CA THR A 31 27.85 -25.27 -17.05
C THR A 31 29.28 -24.77 -16.84
N GLN A 32 29.67 -24.54 -15.60
CA GLN A 32 31.06 -24.72 -15.19
C GLN A 32 31.14 -25.15 -13.71
N ARG A 33 31.65 -26.37 -13.54
CA ARG A 33 32.11 -26.96 -12.28
C ARG A 33 33.44 -26.32 -11.89
N PHE A 34 33.67 -26.07 -10.61
CA PHE A 34 34.99 -26.22 -10.00
C PHE A 34 34.88 -26.76 -8.56
N HIS A 35 35.65 -27.83 -8.37
CA HIS A 35 36.12 -28.62 -7.24
C HIS A 35 35.88 -28.24 -5.75
N ASP A 36 35.48 -29.29 -5.03
CA ASP A 36 36.10 -29.93 -3.85
C ASP A 36 36.56 -29.11 -2.63
N GLY A 37 36.11 -29.56 -1.44
CA GLY A 37 36.83 -29.28 -0.20
C GLY A 37 36.07 -29.49 1.11
N CYS A 38 35.90 -30.75 1.52
CA CYS A 38 35.86 -31.28 2.90
C CYS A 38 35.11 -30.54 4.04
N CYS A 39 34.10 -31.25 4.54
CA CYS A 39 33.58 -31.20 5.92
C CYS A 39 34.52 -31.96 6.89
N PRO A 40 34.52 -31.64 8.20
CA PRO A 40 34.01 -32.66 9.14
C PRO A 40 33.23 -32.15 10.36
N ARG A 41 32.11 -32.82 10.61
CA ARG A 41 31.50 -33.31 11.87
C ARG A 41 31.94 -32.72 13.23
N GLY A 42 30.93 -32.34 14.03
CA GLY A 42 30.93 -32.36 15.50
C GLY A 42 29.50 -32.17 16.04
N ARG A 43 28.74 -33.27 16.18
CA ARG A 43 28.24 -33.88 17.43
C ARG A 43 27.43 -32.97 18.36
N ALA A 44 26.19 -33.41 18.57
CA ALA A 44 25.23 -33.00 19.58
C ALA A 44 25.65 -33.45 20.98
N ASP A 45 25.26 -32.67 21.99
CA ASP A 45 25.04 -33.18 23.33
C ASP A 45 23.68 -32.70 23.86
N VAL A 46 22.92 -33.69 24.31
CA VAL A 46 21.64 -33.62 25.00
C VAL A 46 21.95 -33.53 26.49
N LEU A 47 21.35 -32.58 27.21
CA LEU A 47 21.22 -32.69 28.66
C LEU A 47 19.77 -32.48 29.11
N ILE A 48 19.40 -33.43 29.97
CA ILE A 48 18.10 -33.78 30.49
C ILE A 48 17.73 -32.83 31.63
N GLY A 49 16.48 -32.36 31.66
CA GLY A 49 15.88 -31.72 32.83
C GLY A 49 14.47 -32.27 33.08
N ARG A 50 14.30 -33.09 34.13
CA ARG A 50 13.01 -33.51 34.69
C ARG A 50 12.85 -32.94 36.10
N SER A 51 11.74 -32.24 36.32
CA SER A 51 10.98 -31.99 37.58
C SER A 51 10.19 -30.69 37.33
N GLY A 52 8.88 -30.55 37.57
CA GLY A 52 7.97 -31.29 38.41
C GLY A 52 7.62 -30.46 39.64
N THR A 53 6.79 -29.43 39.52
CA THR A 53 5.96 -28.87 40.62
C THR A 53 4.82 -28.01 40.07
N THR A 54 3.65 -28.20 40.66
CA THR A 54 2.37 -27.54 40.42
C THR A 54 2.14 -26.34 41.35
N ALA A 55 1.36 -25.38 40.84
CA ALA A 55 0.49 -24.39 41.52
C ALA A 55 1.12 -23.04 41.98
N PRO A 56 0.32 -21.95 42.17
CA PRO A 56 -1.05 -21.66 41.73
C PRO A 56 -1.19 -20.35 40.91
N ALA A 57 -2.40 -20.13 40.37
CA ALA A 57 -2.82 -18.87 39.79
C ALA A 57 -2.87 -17.73 40.83
N LEU A 58 -2.25 -16.59 40.53
CA LEU A 58 -2.51 -15.33 41.21
C LEU A 58 -2.71 -14.20 40.20
N SER A 59 -3.89 -13.62 40.34
CA SER A 59 -4.47 -12.50 39.64
C SER A 59 -3.77 -11.17 39.86
N ASN A 60 -3.92 -10.28 38.86
CA ASN A 60 -3.98 -8.83 38.96
C ASN A 60 -2.75 -8.10 39.51
N SER A 61 -1.81 -7.81 38.61
CA SER A 61 -0.78 -6.78 38.82
C SER A 61 -1.01 -5.58 37.87
N PRO A 62 -1.04 -4.32 38.35
CA PRO A 62 -1.40 -3.13 37.55
C PRO A 62 -0.44 -2.79 36.40
N ALA A 63 0.72 -3.45 36.34
CA ALA A 63 1.77 -3.19 35.36
C ALA A 63 1.43 -3.71 33.94
N LEU A 64 0.58 -4.74 33.81
CA LEU A 64 0.17 -5.27 32.49
C LEU A 64 -0.93 -4.45 31.79
N ARG A 65 -1.62 -3.52 32.49
CA ARG A 65 -2.62 -2.63 31.86
C ARG A 65 -2.02 -1.39 31.20
N ARG A 66 -0.73 -1.12 31.39
CA ARG A 66 -0.05 0.05 30.80
C ARG A 66 0.54 -0.23 29.42
N THR A 67 0.86 -1.47 29.08
CA THR A 67 1.44 -1.85 27.77
C THR A 67 0.37 -1.90 26.67
N SER A 68 -0.83 -2.42 26.97
CA SER A 68 -1.93 -2.52 25.99
C SER A 68 -2.54 -1.17 25.60
N LYS A 69 -2.32 -0.10 26.39
CA LYS A 69 -2.77 1.25 26.06
C LYS A 69 -1.81 2.00 25.13
N MET A 70 -0.53 1.59 25.10
CA MET A 70 0.50 2.21 24.26
C MET A 70 0.55 1.55 22.88
N GLU A 71 0.32 0.23 22.79
CA GLU A 71 0.16 -0.48 21.50
C GLU A 71 -1.09 -0.05 20.70
N ASN A 72 -2.11 0.48 21.38
CA ASN A 72 -3.39 0.90 20.76
C ASN A 72 -3.48 2.40 20.41
N MET A 73 -2.41 3.17 20.59
CA MET A 73 -2.45 4.61 20.30
C MET A 73 -2.14 4.92 18.83
N ASP A 74 -1.33 4.08 18.17
CA ASP A 74 -0.95 4.26 16.76
C ASP A 74 -2.07 3.87 15.77
N THR A 75 -2.99 2.99 16.18
CA THR A 75 -4.13 2.55 15.35
C THR A 75 -5.19 3.63 15.13
N ARG A 76 -5.10 4.78 15.82
CA ARG A 76 -6.10 5.87 15.76
C ARG A 76 -5.74 7.04 14.86
N LEU A 77 -4.67 6.93 14.05
CA LEU A 77 -4.21 8.02 13.18
C LEU A 77 -5.20 8.35 12.04
N PHE A 78 -6.08 7.41 11.67
CA PHE A 78 -6.98 7.50 10.51
C PHE A 78 -8.48 7.43 10.85
N GLU A 79 -8.86 7.67 12.10
CA GLU A 79 -10.27 7.63 12.55
C GLU A 79 -11.04 8.94 12.30
N GLY A 80 -10.35 10.05 12.03
CA GLY A 80 -10.99 11.36 11.84
C GLY A 80 -11.64 11.54 10.46
N GLU A 81 -12.90 11.96 10.41
CA GLU A 81 -13.65 12.19 9.16
C GLU A 81 -12.98 13.25 8.25
N GLU A 82 -12.41 14.31 8.84
CA GLU A 82 -11.69 15.35 8.09
C GLU A 82 -10.43 14.79 7.42
N HIS A 83 -9.67 13.96 8.13
CA HIS A 83 -8.49 13.31 7.58
C HIS A 83 -8.87 12.32 6.47
N ALA A 84 -9.95 11.55 6.64
CA ALA A 84 -10.45 10.64 5.60
C ALA A 84 -10.85 11.39 4.32
N SER A 85 -11.51 12.55 4.46
CA SER A 85 -11.91 13.41 3.34
C SER A 85 -10.70 14.00 2.59
N LEU A 86 -9.69 14.49 3.33
CA LEU A 86 -8.42 14.96 2.74
C LEU A 86 -7.68 13.82 2.03
N TYR A 87 -7.65 12.64 2.64
CA TYR A 87 -7.03 11.44 2.08
C TYR A 87 -7.66 11.09 0.74
N GLN A 88 -9.00 11.01 0.69
CA GLN A 88 -9.75 10.76 -0.55
C GLN A 88 -9.41 11.74 -1.67
N LYS A 89 -9.31 13.04 -1.32
CA LYS A 89 -9.13 14.11 -2.31
C LYS A 89 -7.73 14.15 -2.90
N TYR A 90 -6.70 13.90 -2.12
CA TYR A 90 -5.31 14.20 -2.52
C TYR A 90 -4.36 13.00 -2.56
N ARG A 91 -4.70 11.87 -1.94
CA ARG A 91 -3.82 10.69 -2.00
C ARG A 91 -3.86 10.06 -3.37
N LEU A 92 -2.70 9.54 -3.75
CA LEU A 92 -2.47 9.02 -5.08
C LEU A 92 -3.02 7.60 -5.18
N SER A 93 -3.79 7.36 -6.23
CA SER A 93 -4.28 6.03 -6.56
C SER A 93 -3.13 5.11 -6.97
N LEU A 94 -3.35 3.80 -6.87
CA LEU A 94 -2.38 2.80 -7.33
C LEU A 94 -1.99 3.07 -8.80
N PRO A 95 -0.70 3.28 -9.15
CA PRO A 95 -0.32 3.59 -10.52
C PRO A 95 -0.63 2.46 -11.50
N LEU A 96 -1.00 2.79 -12.74
CA LEU A 96 -1.36 1.82 -13.78
C LEU A 96 -0.27 0.77 -14.03
N GLU A 97 1.00 1.15 -13.91
CA GLU A 97 2.11 0.21 -14.05
C GLU A 97 2.12 -0.83 -12.93
N MET A 98 1.86 -0.42 -11.68
CA MET A 98 1.75 -1.32 -10.54
C MET A 98 0.49 -2.19 -10.63
N GLN A 99 -0.63 -1.63 -11.11
CA GLN A 99 -1.84 -2.41 -11.40
C GLN A 99 -1.55 -3.54 -12.41
N ARG A 100 -0.91 -3.20 -13.54
CA ARG A 100 -0.55 -4.18 -14.59
C ARG A 100 0.39 -5.25 -14.05
N LEU A 101 1.38 -4.87 -13.26
CA LEU A 101 2.30 -5.81 -12.63
C LEU A 101 1.56 -6.86 -11.77
N VAL A 102 0.65 -6.41 -10.89
CA VAL A 102 -0.14 -7.30 -10.04
C VAL A 102 -1.05 -8.21 -10.86
N LEU A 103 -1.77 -7.65 -11.83
CA LEU A 103 -2.71 -8.40 -12.66
C LEU A 103 -2.01 -9.43 -13.54
N SER A 104 -0.85 -9.09 -14.13
CA SER A 104 -0.04 -10.02 -14.91
C SER A 104 0.50 -11.16 -14.06
N TYR A 105 0.97 -10.88 -12.84
CA TYR A 105 1.42 -11.92 -11.92
C TYR A 105 0.27 -12.87 -11.54
N LEU A 106 -0.91 -12.33 -11.21
CA LEU A 106 -2.09 -13.15 -10.92
C LEU A 106 -2.52 -14.00 -12.13
N GLU A 107 -2.48 -13.43 -13.35
CA GLU A 107 -2.82 -14.15 -14.57
C GLU A 107 -1.84 -15.31 -14.84
N GLU A 108 -0.54 -15.08 -14.64
CA GLU A 108 0.50 -16.11 -14.79
C GLU A 108 0.29 -17.27 -13.81
N LYS A 109 -0.01 -16.97 -12.54
CA LYS A 109 -0.07 -17.96 -11.47
C LYS A 109 -1.38 -18.72 -11.41
N LYS A 110 -2.50 -18.01 -11.52
CA LYS A 110 -3.86 -18.55 -11.34
C LYS A 110 -4.59 -18.76 -12.66
N GLY A 111 -4.37 -17.88 -13.63
CA GLY A 111 -5.20 -17.78 -14.82
C GLY A 111 -6.57 -17.11 -14.59
N LYS A 112 -7.24 -16.82 -15.69
CA LYS A 112 -8.59 -16.22 -15.75
C LYS A 112 -9.69 -17.30 -15.74
N PRO A 113 -10.93 -16.95 -15.32
CA PRO A 113 -11.40 -15.63 -14.87
C PRO A 113 -10.96 -15.30 -13.43
N PHE A 114 -10.93 -14.00 -13.11
CA PHE A 114 -10.74 -13.54 -11.74
C PHE A 114 -12.10 -13.25 -11.08
N VAL A 115 -12.35 -13.90 -9.96
CA VAL A 115 -13.63 -13.90 -9.24
C VAL A 115 -13.63 -12.87 -8.12
N LEU A 116 -12.70 -12.97 -7.16
CA LEU A 116 -12.73 -12.14 -5.95
C LEU A 116 -11.37 -11.53 -5.62
N ALA A 117 -11.32 -10.20 -5.54
CA ALA A 117 -10.22 -9.46 -4.92
C ALA A 117 -10.63 -8.88 -3.57
N ALA A 118 -9.74 -9.00 -2.58
CA ALA A 118 -9.83 -8.38 -1.26
C ALA A 118 -8.76 -7.29 -1.14
N ASP A 119 -9.19 -6.02 -1.06
CA ASP A 119 -8.32 -4.87 -0.82
C ASP A 119 -8.31 -4.55 0.69
N VAL A 120 -7.23 -4.93 1.37
CA VAL A 120 -7.09 -4.90 2.83
C VAL A 120 -6.38 -3.63 3.27
N GLY A 121 -6.99 -2.88 4.20
CA GLY A 121 -6.62 -1.51 4.50
C GLY A 121 -6.95 -0.58 3.33
N CYS A 122 -8.17 -0.70 2.79
CA CYS A 122 -8.55 -0.01 1.55
C CYS A 122 -8.68 1.52 1.68
N GLY A 123 -8.71 2.06 2.91
CA GLY A 123 -9.01 3.46 3.17
C GLY A 123 -10.32 3.88 2.51
N THR A 124 -10.27 4.96 1.73
CA THR A 124 -11.42 5.49 0.99
C THR A 124 -11.68 4.79 -0.36
N GLY A 125 -11.05 3.64 -0.62
CA GLY A 125 -11.39 2.73 -1.71
C GLY A 125 -10.74 3.02 -3.06
N GLN A 126 -9.66 3.82 -3.08
CA GLN A 126 -8.95 4.19 -4.30
C GLN A 126 -8.44 2.97 -5.07
N THR A 127 -7.75 2.04 -4.39
CA THR A 127 -7.26 0.78 -4.99
C THR A 127 -8.42 -0.17 -5.32
N THR A 128 -9.43 -0.23 -4.45
CA THR A 128 -10.59 -1.09 -4.63
C THR A 128 -11.31 -0.82 -5.96
N CYS A 129 -11.49 0.46 -6.31
CA CYS A 129 -12.21 0.85 -7.52
C CYS A 129 -11.43 0.57 -8.80
N VAL A 130 -10.09 0.68 -8.80
CA VAL A 130 -9.28 0.39 -10.00
C VAL A 130 -9.24 -1.09 -10.35
N LEU A 131 -9.49 -1.98 -9.38
CA LEU A 131 -9.54 -3.42 -9.61
C LEU A 131 -10.88 -3.88 -10.20
N ALA A 132 -11.94 -3.11 -10.02
CA ALA A 132 -13.31 -3.49 -10.40
C ALA A 132 -13.47 -3.98 -11.85
N PRO A 133 -12.79 -3.43 -12.88
CA PRO A 133 -12.92 -3.93 -14.25
C PRO A 133 -12.34 -5.32 -14.49
N HIS A 134 -11.53 -5.84 -13.56
CA HIS A 134 -10.76 -7.07 -13.74
C HIS A 134 -11.32 -8.29 -12.98
N PHE A 135 -12.21 -8.06 -12.01
CA PHE A 135 -12.75 -9.10 -11.12
C PHE A 135 -14.27 -9.12 -11.18
N GLU A 136 -14.88 -10.30 -10.98
CA GLU A 136 -16.33 -10.41 -10.81
C GLU A 136 -16.81 -9.64 -9.57
N LYS A 137 -16.02 -9.64 -8.48
CA LYS A 137 -16.30 -8.90 -7.24
C LYS A 137 -15.00 -8.35 -6.63
N VAL A 138 -15.08 -7.13 -6.10
CA VAL A 138 -14.01 -6.54 -5.29
C VAL A 138 -14.57 -6.09 -3.94
N VAL A 139 -13.88 -6.43 -2.87
CA VAL A 139 -14.27 -6.05 -1.50
C VAL A 139 -13.12 -5.29 -0.87
N GLY A 140 -13.35 -4.02 -0.53
CA GLY A 140 -12.44 -3.23 0.30
C GLY A 140 -12.76 -3.43 1.77
N THR A 141 -11.73 -3.71 2.58
CA THR A 141 -11.85 -3.81 4.04
C THR A 141 -10.90 -2.82 4.71
N ASP A 142 -11.36 -2.11 5.71
CA ASP A 142 -10.54 -1.22 6.53
C ASP A 142 -11.02 -1.27 7.99
N ILE A 143 -10.11 -1.08 8.95
CA ILE A 143 -10.47 -1.04 10.36
C ILE A 143 -11.18 0.28 10.73
N SER A 144 -10.95 1.35 9.97
CA SER A 144 -11.53 2.67 10.22
C SER A 144 -12.94 2.79 9.64
N GLU A 145 -13.94 2.91 10.52
CA GLU A 145 -15.32 3.18 10.14
C GLU A 145 -15.45 4.47 9.32
N ALA A 146 -14.66 5.50 9.65
CA ALA A 146 -14.66 6.78 8.95
C ALA A 146 -14.18 6.64 7.50
N GLN A 147 -13.12 5.87 7.26
CA GLN A 147 -12.62 5.58 5.92
C GLN A 147 -13.67 4.83 5.09
N ILE A 148 -14.30 3.80 5.67
CA ILE A 148 -15.36 3.03 5.01
C ILE A 148 -16.60 3.88 4.72
N LYS A 149 -16.95 4.81 5.62
CA LYS A 149 -18.04 5.76 5.41
C LYS A 149 -17.75 6.67 4.22
N GLU A 150 -16.54 7.20 4.09
CA GLU A 150 -16.14 7.99 2.91
C GLU A 150 -16.07 7.15 1.63
N ALA A 151 -15.55 5.92 1.70
CA ALA A 151 -15.51 5.00 0.57
C ALA A 151 -16.92 4.73 0.00
N LYS A 152 -17.91 4.55 0.87
CA LYS A 152 -19.31 4.31 0.49
C LYS A 152 -20.02 5.54 -0.09
N LYS A 153 -19.51 6.76 0.13
CA LYS A 153 -20.05 7.98 -0.49
C LYS A 153 -19.60 8.12 -1.95
N MET A 154 -18.49 7.46 -2.32
CA MET A 154 -18.01 7.49 -3.70
C MET A 154 -18.94 6.70 -4.61
N SER A 155 -19.13 7.21 -5.84
CA SER A 155 -19.78 6.43 -6.89
C SER A 155 -18.85 5.28 -7.30
N SER A 156 -19.01 4.12 -6.66
CA SER A 156 -18.23 2.93 -6.98
C SER A 156 -18.91 2.08 -8.06
N PRO A 157 -18.15 1.29 -8.84
CA PRO A 157 -18.70 0.27 -9.72
C PRO A 157 -19.64 -0.70 -8.98
N PRO A 158 -20.64 -1.30 -9.66
CA PRO A 158 -21.68 -2.12 -9.02
C PRO A 158 -21.15 -3.41 -8.39
N ASN A 159 -19.95 -3.87 -8.78
CA ASN A 159 -19.27 -5.04 -8.24
C ASN A 159 -18.29 -4.73 -7.10
N VAL A 160 -18.28 -3.49 -6.60
CA VAL A 160 -17.46 -3.06 -5.45
C VAL A 160 -18.30 -2.98 -4.19
N SER A 161 -17.75 -3.44 -3.07
CA SER A 161 -18.36 -3.27 -1.74
C SER A 161 -17.29 -2.96 -0.69
N PHE A 162 -17.70 -2.33 0.41
CA PHE A 162 -16.81 -1.89 1.49
C PHE A 162 -17.30 -2.38 2.85
N LEU A 163 -16.40 -2.97 3.64
CA LEU A 163 -16.69 -3.53 4.96
C LEU A 163 -15.69 -3.00 5.99
N VAL A 164 -16.18 -2.81 7.22
CA VAL A 164 -15.30 -2.53 8.35
C VAL A 164 -14.76 -3.88 8.82
N SER A 165 -13.45 -4.09 8.71
CA SER A 165 -12.80 -5.32 9.15
C SER A 165 -11.31 -5.07 9.40
N PRO A 166 -10.73 -5.57 10.50
CA PRO A 166 -9.28 -5.58 10.67
C PRO A 166 -8.62 -6.54 9.66
N ALA A 167 -7.34 -6.32 9.37
CA ALA A 167 -6.58 -7.17 8.45
C ALA A 167 -6.35 -8.59 9.03
N GLU A 168 -6.39 -8.70 10.35
CA GLU A 168 -6.13 -9.91 11.13
C GLU A 168 -7.36 -10.82 11.29
N GLU A 169 -8.52 -10.42 10.78
CA GLU A 169 -9.76 -11.20 10.79
C GLU A 169 -10.59 -10.81 9.56
N LEU A 170 -10.33 -11.48 8.44
CA LEU A 170 -10.91 -11.09 7.16
C LEU A 170 -12.31 -11.72 6.98
N PRO A 171 -13.31 -10.98 6.46
CA PRO A 171 -14.70 -11.41 6.38
C PRO A 171 -14.96 -12.27 5.12
N PHE A 172 -14.04 -13.19 4.83
CA PHE A 172 -14.10 -14.10 3.69
C PHE A 172 -14.03 -15.55 4.16
N GLU A 173 -14.71 -16.41 3.41
CA GLU A 173 -14.62 -17.86 3.58
C GLU A 173 -13.20 -18.36 3.29
N ASP A 174 -12.87 -19.51 3.85
CA ASP A 174 -11.63 -20.21 3.53
C ASP A 174 -11.54 -20.45 2.02
N VAL A 175 -10.35 -20.29 1.44
CA VAL A 175 -10.07 -20.70 0.05
C VAL A 175 -11.05 -20.07 -0.96
N SER A 176 -11.34 -18.78 -0.81
CA SER A 176 -12.37 -18.07 -1.58
C SER A 176 -11.86 -16.86 -2.38
N VAL A 177 -10.68 -16.34 -2.04
CA VAL A 177 -10.11 -15.11 -2.61
C VAL A 177 -9.04 -15.43 -3.65
N ASP A 178 -9.09 -14.74 -4.79
CA ASP A 178 -8.07 -14.88 -5.85
C ASP A 178 -6.88 -13.94 -5.61
N LEU A 179 -7.15 -12.74 -5.13
CA LEU A 179 -6.15 -11.71 -4.84
C LEU A 179 -6.41 -11.07 -3.48
N VAL A 180 -5.43 -11.14 -2.59
CA VAL A 180 -5.35 -10.25 -1.42
C VAL A 180 -4.35 -9.14 -1.75
N ILE A 181 -4.79 -7.89 -1.71
CA ILE A 181 -3.95 -6.73 -1.99
C ILE A 181 -4.01 -5.75 -0.83
N ALA A 182 -2.88 -5.11 -0.51
CA ALA A 182 -2.82 -4.03 0.45
C ALA A 182 -1.87 -2.95 -0.08
N SER A 183 -2.40 -1.76 -0.37
CA SER A 183 -1.63 -0.64 -0.91
C SER A 183 -1.40 0.42 0.17
N SER A 184 -0.14 0.59 0.58
CA SER A 184 0.28 1.50 1.66
C SER A 184 -0.38 1.21 3.02
N ALA A 185 -0.80 -0.04 3.26
CA ALA A 185 -1.46 -0.44 4.51
C ALA A 185 -0.72 -1.54 5.29
N ALA A 186 -0.03 -2.47 4.61
CA ALA A 186 0.54 -3.68 5.23
C ALA A 186 1.49 -3.43 6.41
N HIS A 187 2.18 -2.29 6.43
CA HIS A 187 3.09 -1.90 7.52
C HIS A 187 2.37 -1.50 8.83
N TRP A 188 1.04 -1.41 8.84
CA TRP A 188 0.24 -1.18 10.04
C TRP A 188 -0.32 -2.46 10.66
N PHE A 189 -0.19 -3.61 9.98
CA PHE A 189 -0.84 -4.85 10.40
C PHE A 189 0.02 -5.63 11.38
N ASN A 190 -0.63 -6.46 12.20
CA ASN A 190 0.06 -7.57 12.84
C ASN A 190 0.39 -8.62 11.77
N LEU A 191 1.63 -8.58 11.27
CA LEU A 191 2.07 -9.41 10.14
C LEU A 191 1.83 -10.91 10.38
N GLU A 192 2.10 -11.43 11.59
CA GLU A 192 1.90 -12.86 11.87
C GLU A 192 0.43 -13.28 11.70
N LYS A 193 -0.49 -12.50 12.26
CA LYS A 193 -1.93 -12.79 12.16
C LYS A 193 -2.45 -12.54 10.74
N PHE A 194 -2.03 -11.45 10.12
CA PHE A 194 -2.39 -11.13 8.74
C PHE A 194 -1.94 -12.22 7.76
N MET A 195 -0.71 -12.75 7.88
CA MET A 195 -0.23 -13.83 7.00
C MET A 195 -1.04 -15.13 7.19
N LYS A 196 -1.48 -15.43 8.41
CA LYS A 196 -2.38 -16.57 8.68
C LYS A 196 -3.73 -16.38 8.00
N GLU A 197 -4.33 -15.21 8.14
CA GLU A 197 -5.62 -14.89 7.51
C GLU A 197 -5.53 -14.86 5.99
N ALA A 198 -4.51 -14.20 5.42
CA ALA A 198 -4.29 -14.17 3.99
C ALA A 198 -4.09 -15.58 3.43
N ASN A 199 -3.34 -16.45 4.13
CA ASN A 199 -3.23 -17.85 3.75
C ASN A 199 -4.58 -18.60 3.86
N ARG A 200 -5.39 -18.34 4.88
CA ARG A 200 -6.70 -18.98 5.05
C ARG A 200 -7.65 -18.65 3.89
N VAL A 201 -7.77 -17.36 3.54
CA VAL A 201 -8.76 -16.90 2.55
C VAL A 201 -8.31 -17.11 1.10
N LEU A 202 -7.00 -17.11 0.81
CA LEU A 202 -6.50 -17.29 -0.55
C LEU A 202 -6.79 -18.71 -1.07
N LYS A 203 -7.24 -18.79 -2.32
CA LYS A 203 -7.30 -20.06 -3.06
C LYS A 203 -5.91 -20.63 -3.34
N PRO A 204 -5.79 -21.93 -3.65
CA PRO A 204 -4.68 -22.47 -4.44
C PRO A 204 -4.35 -21.55 -5.61
N HIS A 205 -3.08 -21.20 -5.76
CA HIS A 205 -2.58 -20.25 -6.76
C HIS A 205 -3.09 -18.80 -6.61
N GLY A 206 -3.89 -18.51 -5.58
CA GLY A 206 -4.28 -17.16 -5.22
C GLY A 206 -3.05 -16.34 -4.83
N CYS A 207 -3.06 -15.05 -5.19
CA CYS A 207 -1.89 -14.19 -5.01
C CYS A 207 -2.09 -13.17 -3.90
N MET A 208 -0.98 -12.80 -3.27
CA MET A 208 -0.87 -11.66 -2.38
C MET A 208 -0.05 -10.57 -3.06
N ALA A 209 -0.50 -9.32 -2.98
CA ALA A 209 0.22 -8.16 -3.47
C ALA A 209 0.28 -7.07 -2.38
N LEU A 210 1.46 -6.82 -1.82
CA LEU A 210 1.67 -5.82 -0.78
C LEU A 210 2.51 -4.69 -1.36
N LEU A 211 1.93 -3.49 -1.44
CA LEU A 211 2.54 -2.35 -2.11
C LEU A 211 2.74 -1.19 -1.15
N THR A 212 3.76 -0.39 -1.42
CA THR A 212 3.95 0.95 -0.84
C THR A 212 4.86 1.75 -1.77
N TYR A 213 5.10 2.99 -1.41
CA TYR A 213 6.20 3.79 -1.94
C TYR A 213 7.13 4.20 -0.80
N THR A 214 8.38 4.49 -1.15
CA THR A 214 9.37 5.01 -0.20
C THR A 214 9.07 6.47 0.14
N GLN A 215 9.70 6.96 1.20
CA GLN A 215 9.61 8.39 1.55
C GLN A 215 10.44 9.27 0.60
N HIS A 216 11.30 8.69 -0.24
CA HIS A 216 12.13 9.46 -1.16
C HIS A 216 11.30 9.89 -2.38
N LEU A 217 10.72 11.08 -2.27
CA LEU A 217 9.98 11.76 -3.32
C LEU A 217 10.88 12.78 -4.00
N GLU A 218 10.91 12.74 -5.33
CA GLU A 218 11.51 13.79 -6.15
C GLU A 218 10.41 14.57 -6.87
N VAL A 219 10.58 15.89 -6.93
CA VAL A 219 9.65 16.79 -7.62
C VAL A 219 10.31 17.31 -8.87
N HIS A 220 9.72 17.01 -10.02
CA HIS A 220 10.26 17.34 -11.33
C HIS A 220 9.42 18.42 -12.01
N ALA A 221 10.10 19.44 -12.52
CA ALA A 221 9.53 20.42 -13.44
C ALA A 221 10.65 21.12 -14.21
N LYS A 222 10.64 20.98 -15.55
CA LYS A 222 11.59 21.61 -16.49
C LYS A 222 13.01 21.73 -15.90
N ASP A 223 13.46 22.96 -15.64
CA ASP A 223 14.83 23.29 -15.23
C ASP A 223 14.96 23.58 -13.72
N CYS A 224 13.93 23.31 -12.91
CA CYS A 224 13.92 23.61 -11.48
C CYS A 224 13.66 22.40 -10.56
N SER A 225 13.79 21.18 -11.08
CA SER A 225 13.59 19.94 -10.30
C SER A 225 14.43 19.87 -9.02
N ASP A 226 15.72 20.24 -9.09
CA ASP A 226 16.61 20.23 -7.91
C ASP A 226 16.13 21.20 -6.82
N ASN A 227 15.68 22.39 -7.23
CA ASN A 227 15.16 23.40 -6.32
C ASN A 227 13.83 22.96 -5.69
N LEU A 228 12.90 22.45 -6.50
CA LEU A 228 11.61 21.94 -6.00
C LEU A 228 11.79 20.77 -5.03
N THR A 229 12.69 19.85 -5.36
CA THR A 229 13.02 18.72 -4.50
C THR A 229 13.69 19.19 -3.21
N ALA A 230 14.56 20.20 -3.26
CA ALA A 230 15.15 20.80 -2.06
C ALA A 230 14.10 21.45 -1.16
N ILE A 231 13.16 22.22 -1.73
CA ILE A 231 12.05 22.81 -0.98
C ILE A 231 11.22 21.73 -0.29
N TYR A 232 10.91 20.62 -0.98
CA TYR A 232 10.17 19.52 -0.37
C TYR A 232 10.95 18.83 0.76
N ARG A 233 12.26 18.61 0.61
CA ARG A 233 13.09 18.03 1.69
C ARG A 233 13.07 18.86 2.96
N GLU A 234 13.05 20.19 2.86
CA GLU A 234 12.89 21.05 4.03
C GLU A 234 11.55 20.84 4.73
N VAL A 235 10.47 20.57 3.97
CA VAL A 235 9.17 20.20 4.55
C VAL A 235 9.28 18.87 5.28
N GLU A 236 9.93 17.86 4.68
CA GLU A 236 10.15 16.58 5.33
C GLU A 236 10.94 16.72 6.64
N ASP A 237 12.01 17.52 6.66
CA ASP A 237 12.82 17.75 7.86
C ASP A 237 11.99 18.33 9.01
N VAL A 238 11.03 19.20 8.71
CA VAL A 238 10.08 19.73 9.71
C VAL A 238 9.10 18.65 10.18
N LEU A 239 8.66 17.76 9.30
CA LEU A 239 7.61 16.77 9.59
C LEU A 239 8.13 15.47 10.23
N VAL A 240 9.39 15.10 9.99
CA VAL A 240 10.02 13.86 10.53
C VAL A 240 9.82 13.68 12.04
N PRO A 241 9.99 14.72 12.90
CA PRO A 241 9.74 14.60 14.34
C PRO A 241 8.30 14.23 14.74
N PHE A 242 7.35 14.34 13.81
CA PHE A 242 5.92 14.06 14.02
C PHE A 242 5.49 12.71 13.41
N GLY A 243 6.42 11.96 12.81
CA GLY A 243 6.16 10.63 12.24
C GLY A 243 6.02 9.54 13.31
N SER A 244 5.23 8.51 13.01
CA SER A 244 5.06 7.32 13.85
C SER A 244 6.22 6.33 13.67
N VAL A 245 6.49 5.51 14.69
CA VAL A 245 7.54 4.47 14.65
C VAL A 245 7.24 3.36 13.62
N ASN A 246 5.96 3.17 13.24
CA ASN A 246 5.50 2.10 12.35
C ASN A 246 5.88 2.26 10.86
N ILE A 247 6.57 3.34 10.48
CA ILE A 247 7.18 3.46 9.14
C ILE A 247 8.49 2.66 9.00
N THR A 248 8.93 1.95 10.05
CA THR A 248 10.17 1.15 10.05
C THR A 248 10.19 0.09 8.95
N HIS A 249 9.04 -0.55 8.65
CA HIS A 249 8.91 -1.52 7.56
C HIS A 249 9.06 -0.88 6.18
N VAL A 250 8.57 0.35 6.00
CA VAL A 250 8.78 1.10 4.75
C VAL A 250 10.28 1.43 4.58
N LYS A 251 10.97 1.77 5.68
CA LYS A 251 12.42 2.04 5.69
C LYS A 251 13.27 0.80 5.40
N SER A 252 12.82 -0.40 5.77
CA SER A 252 13.49 -1.67 5.40
C SER A 252 13.19 -2.11 3.96
N GLY A 253 12.34 -1.38 3.24
CA GLY A 253 11.83 -1.76 1.93
C GLY A 253 11.02 -3.06 1.99
N TYR A 254 10.15 -3.22 2.99
CA TYR A 254 9.33 -4.43 3.23
C TYR A 254 10.13 -5.73 3.24
N LYS A 255 11.41 -5.70 3.66
CA LYS A 255 12.21 -6.94 3.72
C LYS A 255 11.62 -7.92 4.72
N ASP A 256 11.25 -7.44 5.89
CA ASP A 256 10.64 -8.22 6.96
C ASP A 256 9.23 -8.74 6.58
N ILE A 257 8.40 -7.93 5.92
CA ILE A 257 7.13 -8.36 5.33
C ILE A 257 7.37 -9.48 4.31
N PHE A 258 8.35 -9.32 3.41
CA PHE A 258 8.72 -10.34 2.45
C PHE A 258 9.17 -11.64 3.14
N ASP A 259 10.01 -11.54 4.18
CA ASP A 259 10.51 -12.69 4.92
C ASP A 259 9.38 -13.41 5.67
N ALA A 260 8.39 -12.67 6.19
CA ALA A 260 7.24 -13.21 6.92
C ALA A 260 6.24 -13.99 6.05
N ILE A 261 6.23 -13.78 4.73
CA ILE A 261 5.34 -14.51 3.82
C ILE A 261 5.73 -16.00 3.79
N PRO A 262 4.80 -16.93 4.10
CA PRO A 262 5.11 -18.36 4.16
C PRO A 262 5.18 -19.04 2.79
N PHE A 263 4.84 -18.33 1.71
CA PHE A 263 4.80 -18.88 0.37
C PHE A 263 6.21 -18.94 -0.25
N PRO A 264 6.59 -20.07 -0.86
CA PRO A 264 7.88 -20.20 -1.53
C PRO A 264 7.95 -19.41 -2.83
N ASP A 265 6.85 -19.32 -3.59
CA ASP A 265 6.74 -18.44 -4.76
C ASP A 265 6.42 -17.03 -4.28
N LYS A 266 7.47 -16.23 -4.09
CA LYS A 266 7.39 -14.82 -3.75
C LYS A 266 8.51 -14.03 -4.39
N THR A 267 8.20 -12.80 -4.80
CA THR A 267 9.20 -11.85 -5.31
C THR A 267 9.03 -10.49 -4.65
N ARG A 268 10.15 -9.78 -4.50
CA ARG A 268 10.18 -8.40 -4.00
C ARG A 268 10.79 -7.53 -5.06
N LEU A 269 9.99 -6.61 -5.58
CA LEU A 269 10.36 -5.62 -6.57
C LEU A 269 10.51 -4.28 -5.86
N ALA A 270 11.70 -3.69 -5.97
CA ALA A 270 12.04 -2.43 -5.34
C ALA A 270 12.41 -1.38 -6.39
N ASN A 271 12.33 -0.10 -5.99
CA ASN A 271 12.81 1.05 -6.74
C ASN A 271 12.10 1.25 -8.10
N LYS A 272 10.82 0.88 -8.19
CA LYS A 272 10.03 1.12 -9.39
C LYS A 272 9.51 2.56 -9.38
N VAL A 273 10.13 3.44 -10.15
CA VAL A 273 9.68 4.85 -10.22
C VAL A 273 8.39 4.93 -11.04
N CYS A 274 7.33 5.47 -10.42
CA CYS A 274 6.07 5.75 -11.11
C CYS A 274 5.82 7.27 -11.08
N PRO A 275 6.01 7.99 -12.19
CA PRO A 275 5.75 9.41 -12.24
C PRO A 275 4.25 9.71 -12.15
N VAL A 276 3.89 10.75 -11.40
CA VAL A 276 2.52 11.24 -11.31
C VAL A 276 2.50 12.74 -11.52
N SER A 277 1.78 13.21 -12.54
CA SER A 277 1.62 14.64 -12.81
C SER A 277 0.39 15.18 -12.08
N LEU A 278 0.56 16.28 -11.35
CA LEU A 278 -0.52 16.96 -10.62
C LEU A 278 -0.22 18.46 -10.46
N PRO A 279 -1.26 19.29 -10.23
CA PRO A 279 -1.06 20.71 -9.94
C PRO A 279 -0.40 20.90 -8.57
N VAL A 280 0.30 22.02 -8.37
CA VAL A 280 0.89 22.41 -7.08
C VAL A 280 -0.18 22.40 -5.97
N SER A 281 -1.40 22.85 -6.25
CA SER A 281 -2.53 22.81 -5.30
C SER A 281 -2.81 21.40 -4.76
N ALA A 282 -2.79 20.39 -5.63
CA ALA A 282 -2.97 18.99 -5.24
C ALA A 282 -1.74 18.45 -4.50
N PHE A 283 -0.53 18.93 -4.80
CA PHE A 283 0.68 18.52 -4.11
C PHE A 283 0.70 19.01 -2.66
N ILE A 284 0.29 20.25 -2.43
CA ILE A 284 0.11 20.80 -1.09
C ILE A 284 -0.94 20.00 -0.30
N GLY A 285 -2.07 19.67 -0.95
CA GLY A 285 -3.07 18.79 -0.35
C GLY A 285 -2.56 17.37 -0.05
N LEU A 286 -1.65 16.83 -0.87
CA LEU A 286 -0.99 15.55 -0.60
C LEU A 286 -0.16 15.63 0.68
N ILE A 287 0.65 16.68 0.86
CA ILE A 287 1.42 16.91 2.08
C ILE A 287 0.48 17.03 3.30
N GLU A 288 -0.63 17.76 3.16
CA GLU A 288 -1.62 17.92 4.22
C GLU A 288 -2.22 16.57 4.67
N SER A 289 -2.38 15.61 3.75
CA SER A 289 -2.88 14.26 4.04
C SER A 289 -1.87 13.33 4.73
N PHE A 290 -0.65 13.81 5.03
CA PHE A 290 0.34 13.00 5.73
C PHE A 290 0.00 12.89 7.21
N SER A 291 0.09 11.69 7.78
CA SER A 291 -0.17 11.47 9.21
C SER A 291 0.74 12.32 10.11
N MET A 292 2.00 12.50 9.71
CA MET A 292 2.94 13.41 10.38
C MET A 292 2.51 14.88 10.31
N PHE A 293 1.95 15.32 9.18
CA PHE A 293 1.41 16.68 9.06
C PHE A 293 0.19 16.85 9.95
N GLN A 294 -0.73 15.88 9.97
CA GLN A 294 -1.90 15.91 10.85
C GLN A 294 -1.52 15.93 12.34
N THR A 295 -0.45 15.23 12.72
CA THR A 295 0.11 15.32 14.09
C THR A 295 0.73 16.69 14.36
N PHE A 296 1.45 17.28 13.40
CA PHE A 296 2.01 18.63 13.51
C PHE A 296 0.89 19.68 13.64
N LEU A 297 -0.13 19.61 12.79
CA LEU A 297 -1.30 20.49 12.79
C LEU A 297 -2.04 20.49 14.12
N LYS A 298 -2.19 19.32 14.77
CA LYS A 298 -2.79 19.21 16.10
C LYS A 298 -1.94 19.85 17.20
N LYS A 299 -0.61 19.88 17.04
CA LYS A 299 0.32 20.44 18.03
C LYS A 299 0.47 21.95 17.88
N ASP A 300 0.58 22.43 16.64
CA ASP A 300 0.77 23.84 16.31
C ASP A 300 0.12 24.15 14.97
N ALA A 301 -1.15 24.55 15.02
CA ALA A 301 -1.96 24.76 13.83
C ALA A 301 -1.49 25.93 12.98
N GLU A 302 -0.97 26.99 13.60
CA GLU A 302 -0.50 28.18 12.89
C GLU A 302 0.80 27.88 12.14
N SER A 303 1.77 27.24 12.80
CA SER A 303 3.02 26.84 12.14
C SER A 303 2.79 25.83 11.02
N ALA A 304 1.84 24.89 11.20
CA ALA A 304 1.51 23.89 10.17
C ALA A 304 0.89 24.53 8.91
N LYS A 305 -0.06 25.46 9.08
CA LYS A 305 -0.66 26.19 7.96
C LYS A 305 0.37 27.10 7.26
N GLU A 306 1.22 27.76 8.04
CA GLU A 306 2.27 28.61 7.48
C GLU A 306 3.31 27.80 6.70
N LEU A 307 3.63 26.58 7.14
CA LEU A 307 4.49 25.66 6.39
C LEU A 307 3.93 25.39 4.99
N LEU A 308 2.66 24.98 4.88
CA LEU A 308 2.03 24.73 3.56
C LEU A 308 2.01 25.99 2.69
N ARG A 309 1.63 27.14 3.25
CA ARG A 309 1.57 28.42 2.52
C ARG A 309 2.93 28.86 2.00
N LYS A 310 3.99 28.72 2.81
CA LYS A 310 5.36 29.03 2.40
C LYS A 310 5.84 28.06 1.32
N THR A 311 5.55 26.77 1.45
CA THR A 311 5.91 25.76 0.46
C THR A 311 5.24 26.04 -0.88
N GLU A 312 3.93 26.29 -0.90
CA GLU A 312 3.19 26.63 -2.12
C GLU A 312 3.78 27.85 -2.81
N LYS A 313 4.01 28.93 -2.05
CA LYS A 313 4.61 30.16 -2.58
C LYS A 313 5.97 29.91 -3.20
N ARG A 314 6.85 29.17 -2.52
CA ARG A 314 8.21 28.86 -3.03
C ARG A 314 8.18 27.97 -4.26
N PHE A 315 7.24 27.03 -4.34
CA PHE A 315 7.01 26.22 -5.53
C PHE A 315 6.62 27.10 -6.72
N LEU A 316 5.66 28.01 -6.53
CA LEU A 316 5.23 28.94 -7.58
C LEU A 316 6.35 29.87 -8.04
N GLU A 317 7.13 30.40 -7.11
CA GLU A 317 8.32 31.22 -7.42
C GLU A 317 9.35 30.43 -8.22
N ALA A 318 9.67 29.20 -7.81
CA ALA A 318 10.61 28.32 -8.53
C ALA A 318 10.12 27.93 -9.93
N LEU A 319 8.81 27.81 -10.12
CA LEU A 319 8.18 27.52 -11.41
C LEU A 319 8.03 28.75 -12.30
N GLY A 320 8.22 29.97 -11.76
CA GLY A 320 7.85 31.21 -12.44
C GLY A 320 6.34 31.29 -12.73
N ALA A 321 5.52 30.66 -11.90
CA ALA A 321 4.07 30.53 -12.09
C ALA A 321 3.29 31.44 -11.12
N SER A 322 2.13 31.92 -11.57
CA SER A 322 1.22 32.75 -10.74
C SER A 322 0.01 31.99 -10.21
N SER A 323 -0.19 30.74 -10.62
CA SER A 323 -1.33 29.91 -10.27
C SER A 323 -0.88 28.56 -9.73
N SER A 324 -1.56 28.09 -8.67
CA SER A 324 -1.36 26.76 -8.08
C SER A 324 -1.83 25.61 -8.96
N GLU A 325 -2.41 25.90 -10.13
CA GLU A 325 -2.69 24.92 -11.18
C GLU A 325 -1.46 24.62 -12.07
N ALA A 326 -0.32 25.27 -11.81
CA ALA A 326 0.94 24.88 -12.42
C ALA A 326 1.26 23.41 -12.13
N MET A 327 1.67 22.66 -13.15
CA MET A 327 1.90 21.22 -13.04
C MET A 327 3.32 20.91 -12.57
N VAL A 328 3.43 19.94 -11.68
CA VAL A 328 4.68 19.27 -11.30
C VAL A 328 4.53 17.77 -11.54
N GLU A 329 5.65 17.07 -11.67
CA GLU A 329 5.67 15.61 -11.76
C GLU A 329 6.36 15.02 -10.52
N LEU A 330 5.65 14.18 -9.79
CA LEU A 330 6.17 13.50 -8.61
C LEU A 330 6.75 12.15 -9.00
N HIS A 331 8.01 11.92 -8.65
CA HIS A 331 8.69 10.65 -8.86
C HIS A 331 8.79 9.94 -7.52
N MET A 332 7.92 8.95 -7.31
CA MET A 332 7.95 8.10 -6.13
C MET A 332 8.49 6.73 -6.49
N GLN A 333 9.31 6.17 -5.61
CA GLN A 333 9.81 4.80 -5.76
C GLN A 333 8.83 3.84 -5.10
N TYR A 334 8.14 3.05 -5.92
CA TYR A 334 7.26 1.98 -5.47
C TYR A 334 8.05 0.72 -5.14
N LEU A 335 7.53 0.05 -4.13
CA LEU A 335 7.95 -1.25 -3.66
C LEU A 335 6.74 -2.17 -3.71
N CYS A 336 6.94 -3.36 -4.23
CA CYS A 336 5.90 -4.35 -4.36
C CYS A 336 6.43 -5.72 -3.96
N VAL A 337 5.71 -6.37 -3.06
CA VAL A 337 5.90 -7.78 -2.73
C VAL A 337 4.74 -8.54 -3.35
N LEU A 338 5.08 -9.51 -4.20
CA LEU A 338 4.12 -10.43 -4.81
C LEU A 338 4.39 -11.83 -4.27
N ALA A 339 3.35 -12.58 -3.98
CA ALA A 339 3.48 -13.97 -3.58
C ALA A 339 2.30 -14.80 -4.04
N CYS A 340 2.52 -16.08 -4.32
CA CYS A 340 1.51 -17.01 -4.78
C CYS A 340 1.37 -18.16 -3.77
N LYS A 341 0.14 -18.39 -3.31
CA LYS A 341 -0.16 -19.56 -2.48
C LYS A 341 0.06 -20.83 -3.30
N PRO A 342 0.74 -21.87 -2.75
CA PRO A 342 0.86 -23.17 -3.41
C PRO A 342 -0.50 -23.81 -3.71
N ALA A 343 -0.47 -24.85 -4.55
CA ALA A 343 -1.63 -25.65 -4.91
C ALA A 343 -2.33 -26.30 -3.70
#